data_AF-A0A949K3G6-F1
#
_entry.id   AF-A0A949K3G6-F1
#
_cell.length_a   1.000
_cell.length_b   1.000
_cell.length_c   1.000
_cell.angle_alpha   90.00
_cell.angle_beta   90.00
_cell.angle_gamma   90.00
#
_symmetry.space_group_name_H-M   'P 1'
#
loop_
_entity.id
_entity.type
_entity.pdbx_description
1 polymer ?
#
loop_
_entity_poly.entity_id
_entity_poly.type
_entity_poly.pdbx_seq_one_letter_code
_entity_poly.pdbx_strand_id
1 'polypeptide(L)'
;MRQLAEGFQIDGTRIAWGTTPDDLALMLGRPLEPGPDEAVLPCSLAYGLPVLSARPRSPAANRPILYVAYDLDDVRGLRPDDWVGAISDLLGSPGECDRYDLSGQARLEDMVKLHARWPGSDFDVSLSLFGAPRTTSLGPSVGTLWVSWPEERAAEPYLASWNDRSARLATLSRGLTDFRTFALAWPANPVHGSSDNAPETTEMRDRRHRRLCLYDPDLLATPEEVAERLNETSFAIWINEPERIWCVSTLWETLFFADGTEVSIDWIELHPARGGGYSAIEIGPWRVMSSQGSPEIAQAVRHLDTIPGVRIEPHGGHDC
;
A
#
# COMPACT_ATOMS: atom_id res chain seq x y z
N MET A 1 18.86 -11.00 17.26
CA MET A 1 18.60 -11.25 15.81
C MET A 1 17.45 -12.22 15.54
N ARG A 2 17.49 -13.51 15.94
CA ARG A 2 16.50 -14.53 15.50
C ARG A 2 15.03 -14.23 15.85
N GLN A 3 14.77 -13.51 16.94
CA GLN A 3 13.41 -13.25 17.42
C GLN A 3 12.58 -12.36 16.47
N LEU A 4 13.18 -11.34 15.85
CA LEU A 4 12.49 -10.43 14.92
C LEU A 4 12.22 -11.09 13.56
N ALA A 5 13.11 -11.97 13.10
CA ALA A 5 12.88 -12.74 11.88
C ALA A 5 11.69 -13.71 12.00
N GLU A 6 11.35 -14.09 13.24
CA GLU A 6 10.27 -15.02 13.58
C GLU A 6 8.94 -14.32 13.89
N GLY A 7 8.88 -12.99 13.90
CA GLY A 7 7.66 -12.20 14.11
C GLY A 7 7.86 -11.01 15.06
N PHE A 8 6.79 -10.62 15.75
CA PHE A 8 6.77 -9.43 16.60
C PHE A 8 6.24 -9.66 18.01
N GLN A 9 6.23 -8.63 18.87
CA GLN A 9 5.78 -8.77 20.26
C GLN A 9 4.67 -7.80 20.63
N ILE A 10 3.67 -8.29 21.36
CA ILE A 10 2.66 -7.47 22.04
C ILE A 10 2.62 -7.94 23.49
N ASP A 11 2.83 -7.03 24.45
CA ASP A 11 2.90 -7.30 25.89
C ASP A 11 3.84 -8.48 26.23
N GLY A 12 5.03 -8.48 25.61
CA GLY A 12 6.02 -9.55 25.75
C GLY A 12 5.63 -10.91 25.13
N THR A 13 4.42 -11.05 24.59
CA THR A 13 3.98 -12.24 23.87
C THR A 13 4.41 -12.17 22.42
N ARG A 14 5.08 -13.21 21.93
CA ARG A 14 5.49 -13.30 20.53
C ARG A 14 4.32 -13.66 19.63
N ILE A 15 4.07 -12.82 18.64
CA ILE A 15 3.21 -13.07 17.49
C ILE A 15 4.09 -13.56 16.34
N ALA A 16 3.70 -14.64 15.68
CA ALA A 16 4.53 -15.27 14.65
C ALA A 16 4.55 -14.44 13.36
N TRP A 17 5.67 -14.50 12.62
CA TRP A 17 5.73 -14.02 11.25
C TRP A 17 4.71 -14.77 10.39
N GLY A 18 4.05 -14.06 9.48
CA GLY A 18 2.98 -14.61 8.64
C GLY A 18 1.57 -14.42 9.22
N THR A 19 1.44 -14.01 10.50
CA THR A 19 0.14 -13.67 11.09
C THR A 19 -0.53 -12.54 10.30
N THR A 20 -1.78 -12.76 9.90
CA THR A 20 -2.62 -11.76 9.25
C THR A 20 -3.40 -10.91 10.27
N PRO A 21 -3.96 -9.75 9.88
CA PRO A 21 -4.90 -9.02 10.72
C PRO A 21 -6.04 -9.88 11.30
N ASP A 22 -6.62 -10.76 10.48
CA ASP A 22 -7.71 -11.65 10.92
C ASP A 22 -7.24 -12.63 12.00
N ASP A 23 -6.07 -13.24 11.80
CA ASP A 23 -5.45 -14.14 12.80
C ASP A 23 -5.18 -13.39 14.11
N LEU A 24 -4.63 -12.18 14.03
CA LEU A 24 -4.31 -11.37 15.20
C LEU A 24 -5.59 -10.95 15.93
N ALA A 25 -6.66 -10.58 15.23
CA ALA A 25 -7.95 -10.28 15.81
C ALA A 25 -8.51 -11.47 16.61
N LEU A 26 -8.42 -12.68 16.04
CA LEU A 26 -8.83 -13.93 16.70
C LEU A 26 -7.99 -14.19 17.97
N MET A 27 -6.66 -14.01 17.89
CA MET A 27 -5.77 -14.19 19.04
C MET A 27 -6.08 -13.21 20.18
N LEU A 28 -6.45 -11.97 19.85
CA LEU A 28 -6.77 -10.92 20.84
C LEU A 28 -8.22 -10.96 21.33
N GLY A 29 -9.07 -11.80 20.71
CA GLY A 29 -10.49 -11.89 21.04
C GLY A 29 -11.28 -10.60 20.75
N ARG A 30 -10.78 -9.75 19.84
CA ARG A 30 -11.42 -8.50 19.43
C ARG A 30 -11.08 -8.17 17.97
N PRO A 31 -11.98 -7.55 17.20
CA PRO A 31 -11.63 -7.07 15.87
C PRO A 31 -10.51 -6.05 15.96
N LEU A 32 -9.58 -6.09 15.00
CA LEU A 32 -8.72 -4.94 14.72
C LEU A 32 -9.60 -3.96 13.95
N GLU A 33 -10.00 -2.85 14.56
CA GLU A 33 -10.80 -1.87 13.83
C GLU A 33 -9.95 -1.27 12.70
N PRO A 34 -10.38 -1.38 11.42
CA PRO A 34 -9.73 -0.68 10.34
C PRO A 34 -10.02 0.81 10.50
N GLY A 35 -9.02 1.57 10.92
CA GLY A 35 -9.03 3.03 10.86
C GLY A 35 -8.36 3.53 9.57
N PRO A 36 -8.61 4.78 9.17
CA PRO A 36 -7.88 5.42 8.06
C PRO A 36 -6.35 5.40 8.27
N ASP A 37 -5.87 5.24 9.52
CA ASP A 37 -4.46 5.37 9.90
C ASP A 37 -3.88 4.17 10.71
N GLU A 38 -4.41 2.94 10.56
CA GLU A 38 -3.97 1.68 11.26
C GLU A 38 -4.71 1.35 12.58
N ALA A 39 -4.70 0.06 12.96
CA ALA A 39 -5.25 -0.42 14.23
C ALA A 39 -4.28 -0.12 15.39
N VAL A 40 -4.75 0.56 16.44
CA VAL A 40 -3.94 0.88 17.62
C VAL A 40 -4.26 -0.07 18.77
N LEU A 41 -3.27 -0.89 19.15
CA LEU A 41 -3.40 -1.84 20.24
C LEU A 41 -2.65 -1.30 21.47
N PRO A 42 -3.31 -1.18 22.64
CA PRO A 42 -2.60 -0.99 23.90
C PRO A 42 -1.55 -2.08 24.06
N CYS A 43 -0.32 -1.67 24.34
CA CYS A 43 0.82 -2.54 24.54
C CYS A 43 1.73 -1.82 25.53
N SER A 44 2.12 -2.49 26.60
CA SER A 44 2.98 -1.95 27.66
C SER A 44 4.44 -2.34 27.50
N LEU A 45 4.70 -3.39 26.71
CA LEU A 45 6.03 -3.99 26.58
C LEU A 45 6.25 -4.65 25.22
N ALA A 46 7.32 -4.27 24.53
CA ALA A 46 7.78 -4.93 23.31
C ALA A 46 9.31 -5.07 23.33
N TYR A 47 9.82 -6.28 23.15
CA TYR A 47 11.26 -6.60 23.15
C TYR A 47 12.00 -6.14 24.42
N GLY A 48 11.31 -6.13 25.57
CA GLY A 48 11.86 -5.63 26.83
C GLY A 48 11.87 -4.11 26.96
N LEU A 49 11.34 -3.38 25.98
CA LEU A 49 11.23 -1.92 25.99
C LEU A 49 9.84 -1.47 26.43
N PRO A 50 9.73 -0.42 27.26
CA PRO A 50 8.44 0.15 27.63
C PRO A 50 7.83 0.87 26.42
N VAL A 51 6.58 0.53 26.11
CA VAL A 51 5.82 1.10 24.99
C VAL A 51 4.40 1.43 25.47
N LEU A 52 3.70 2.27 24.73
CA LEU A 52 2.30 2.63 24.95
C LEU A 52 1.35 1.84 24.04
N SER A 53 1.82 1.54 22.84
CA SER A 53 1.00 0.96 21.79
C SER A 53 1.81 0.05 20.88
N ALA A 54 1.10 -0.84 20.19
CA ALA A 54 1.56 -1.54 19.00
C ALA A 54 0.55 -1.26 17.87
N ARG A 55 1.07 -0.89 16.70
CA ARG A 55 0.29 -0.54 15.50
C ARG A 55 0.72 -1.46 14.35
N PRO A 56 0.18 -2.69 14.29
CA PRO A 56 0.46 -3.61 13.20
C PRO A 56 -0.25 -3.17 11.91
N ARG A 57 0.46 -3.26 10.79
CA ARG A 57 -0.05 -2.95 9.45
C ARG A 57 0.27 -4.08 8.49
N SER A 58 -0.72 -4.46 7.70
CA SER A 58 -0.58 -5.37 6.57
C SER A 58 -0.95 -4.68 5.26
N PRO A 59 -0.49 -5.21 4.12
CA PRO A 59 -0.92 -4.78 2.78
C PRO A 59 -2.44 -4.91 2.56
N ALA A 60 -3.04 -5.98 3.07
CA ALA A 60 -4.48 -6.26 3.01
C ALA A 60 -4.89 -7.18 4.19
N ALA A 61 -6.20 -7.36 4.41
CA ALA A 61 -6.73 -8.15 5.53
C ALA A 61 -6.25 -9.62 5.53
N ASN A 62 -6.09 -10.22 4.35
CA ASN A 62 -5.63 -11.60 4.16
C ASN A 62 -4.13 -11.69 3.82
N ARG A 63 -3.34 -10.69 4.23
CA ARG A 63 -1.89 -10.61 4.01
C ARG A 63 -1.17 -10.51 5.33
N PRO A 64 0.09 -10.98 5.40
CA PRO A 64 0.85 -10.91 6.63
C PRO A 64 1.03 -9.46 7.08
N ILE A 65 1.06 -9.25 8.38
CA ILE A 65 1.51 -7.99 8.98
C ILE A 65 2.96 -7.78 8.55
N LEU A 66 3.19 -6.73 7.76
CA LEU A 66 4.50 -6.40 7.16
C LEU A 66 5.26 -5.36 7.99
N TYR A 67 4.56 -4.69 8.89
CA TYR A 67 5.09 -3.58 9.66
C TYR A 67 4.41 -3.50 11.02
N VAL A 68 5.16 -3.15 12.05
CA VAL A 68 4.62 -2.78 13.36
C VAL A 68 5.33 -1.52 13.86
N ALA A 69 4.55 -0.50 14.17
CA ALA A 69 5.04 0.67 14.91
C ALA A 69 4.72 0.52 16.40
N TYR A 70 5.65 0.90 17.26
CA TYR A 70 5.45 0.98 18.70
C TYR A 70 5.67 2.42 19.16
N ASP A 71 4.66 2.99 19.80
CA ASP A 71 4.83 4.29 20.44
C ASP A 71 5.58 4.09 21.75
N LEU A 72 6.71 4.76 21.93
CA LEU A 72 7.60 4.57 23.07
C LEU A 72 7.10 5.36 24.26
N ASP A 73 7.00 4.71 25.41
CA ASP A 73 6.53 5.35 26.65
C ASP A 73 7.65 6.21 27.28
N ASP A 74 7.29 7.33 27.88
CA ASP A 74 8.21 8.25 28.60
C ASP A 74 8.55 7.72 30.01
N VAL A 75 8.91 6.44 30.10
CA VAL A 75 9.16 5.80 31.40
C VAL A 75 10.58 6.11 31.85
N ARG A 76 10.70 6.78 33.00
CA ARG A 76 11.94 6.96 33.79
C ARG A 76 13.00 7.90 33.19
N GLY A 77 12.63 8.80 32.27
CA GLY A 77 13.55 9.84 31.79
C GLY A 77 14.77 9.26 31.05
N LEU A 78 14.58 8.13 30.35
CA LEU A 78 15.58 7.55 29.47
C LEU A 78 16.05 8.61 28.46
N ARG A 79 17.37 8.77 28.37
CA ARG A 79 17.99 9.66 27.39
C ARG A 79 17.94 9.01 26.01
N PRO A 80 18.05 9.79 24.93
CA PRO A 80 18.10 9.25 23.59
C PRO A 80 19.14 8.13 23.40
N ASP A 81 20.31 8.26 24.03
CA ASP A 81 21.36 7.23 23.95
C ASP A 81 21.01 5.96 24.75
N ASP A 82 20.18 6.05 25.79
CA ASP A 82 19.73 4.87 26.54
C ASP A 82 18.77 4.01 25.68
N TRP A 83 17.90 4.65 24.90
CA TRP A 83 17.03 3.97 23.94
C TRP A 83 17.82 3.27 22.82
N VAL A 84 18.78 3.99 22.23
CA VAL A 84 19.67 3.40 21.21
C VAL A 84 20.48 2.26 21.81
N GLY A 85 20.99 2.41 23.04
CA GLY A 85 21.71 1.37 23.76
C GLY A 85 20.87 0.12 23.97
N ALA A 86 19.64 0.27 24.48
CA ALA A 86 18.75 -0.85 24.74
C ALA A 86 18.39 -1.65 23.47
N ILE A 87 18.19 -0.97 22.33
CA ILE A 87 17.99 -1.65 21.04
C ILE A 87 19.29 -2.28 20.55
N SER A 88 20.42 -1.60 20.76
CA SER A 88 21.74 -2.11 20.34
C SER A 88 22.15 -3.37 21.10
N ASP A 89 21.73 -3.52 22.36
CA ASP A 89 21.92 -4.75 23.13
C ASP A 89 21.20 -5.95 22.50
N LEU A 90 20.11 -5.71 21.75
CA LEU A 90 19.33 -6.74 21.06
C LEU A 90 19.84 -7.03 19.64
N LEU A 91 20.29 -6.00 18.93
CA LEU A 91 20.53 -6.03 17.48
C LEU A 91 21.97 -5.76 17.06
N GLY A 92 22.85 -5.37 17.98
CA GLY A 92 24.16 -4.79 17.67
C GLY A 92 24.06 -3.30 17.34
N SER A 93 25.16 -2.70 16.90
CA SER A 93 25.18 -1.26 16.59
C SER A 93 24.29 -0.91 15.39
N PRO A 94 23.66 0.29 15.37
CA PRO A 94 22.91 0.74 14.21
C PRO A 94 23.83 0.97 13.01
N GLY A 95 23.32 0.73 11.81
CA GLY A 95 24.00 1.09 10.56
C GLY A 95 23.99 2.60 10.31
N GLU A 96 22.97 3.30 10.81
CA GLU A 96 22.80 4.74 10.70
C GLU A 96 22.32 5.31 12.04
N CYS A 97 22.88 6.46 12.46
CA CYS A 97 22.45 7.14 13.69
C CYS A 97 22.67 8.65 13.57
N ASP A 98 21.60 9.36 13.25
CA ASP A 98 21.59 10.80 13.05
C ASP A 98 21.07 11.53 14.29
N ARG A 99 21.64 12.70 14.54
CA ARG A 99 21.24 13.60 15.63
C ARG A 99 21.02 15.00 15.07
N TYR A 100 19.93 15.62 15.50
CA TYR A 100 19.53 16.94 15.04
C TYR A 100 19.56 17.93 16.20
N ASP A 101 20.18 19.08 15.98
CA ASP A 101 20.13 20.21 16.92
C ASP A 101 18.80 20.96 16.73
N LEU A 102 17.99 20.98 17.78
CA LEU A 102 16.67 21.60 17.79
C LEU A 102 16.65 22.94 18.54
N SER A 103 17.83 23.51 18.83
CA SER A 103 17.95 24.78 19.54
C SER A 103 17.18 25.90 18.83
N GLY A 104 16.29 26.57 19.56
CA GLY A 104 15.49 27.69 19.04
C GLY A 104 14.31 27.30 18.15
N GLN A 105 14.02 26.01 17.98
CA GLN A 105 12.86 25.54 17.22
C GLN A 105 11.56 25.65 18.04
N ALA A 106 10.48 26.03 17.38
CA ALA A 106 9.13 25.94 17.93
C ALA A 106 8.56 24.52 17.72
N ARG A 107 7.64 24.07 18.59
CA ARG A 107 6.95 22.76 18.49
C ARG A 107 7.91 21.57 18.41
N LEU A 108 8.71 21.38 19.45
CA LEU A 108 9.72 20.31 19.52
C LEU A 108 9.10 18.90 19.42
N GLU A 109 7.83 18.75 19.75
CA GLU A 109 7.04 17.53 19.64
C GLU A 109 6.79 17.07 18.19
N ASP A 110 6.93 17.96 17.21
CA ASP A 110 6.78 17.66 15.78
C ASP A 110 8.12 17.45 15.07
N MET A 111 9.24 17.53 15.81
CA MET A 111 10.59 17.46 15.28
C MET A 111 11.29 16.17 15.76
N VAL A 112 12.03 15.53 14.86
CA VAL A 112 12.87 14.37 15.22
C VAL A 112 14.23 14.87 15.72
N LYS A 113 14.60 14.48 16.94
CA LYS A 113 15.88 14.81 17.57
C LYS A 113 16.95 13.75 17.30
N LEU A 114 16.54 12.50 17.23
CA LEU A 114 17.42 11.37 16.94
C LEU A 114 16.70 10.38 16.03
N HIS A 115 17.39 9.92 15.01
CA HIS A 115 16.97 8.82 14.16
C HIS A 115 18.06 7.75 14.14
N ALA A 116 17.71 6.48 14.28
CA ALA A 116 18.65 5.37 14.18
C ALA A 116 18.04 4.19 13.43
N ARG A 117 18.85 3.49 12.64
CA ARG A 117 18.40 2.35 11.82
C ARG A 117 19.33 1.15 11.96
N TRP A 118 18.73 -0.03 12.08
CA TRP A 118 19.36 -1.34 12.04
C TRP A 118 18.85 -2.07 10.80
N PRO A 119 19.49 -1.86 9.63
CA PRO A 119 19.09 -2.54 8.42
C PRO A 119 19.47 -4.02 8.49
N GLY A 120 18.59 -4.88 8.00
CA GLY A 120 18.81 -6.33 7.94
C GLY A 120 18.19 -6.93 6.68
N SER A 121 18.66 -8.11 6.30
CA SER A 121 18.12 -8.83 5.13
C SER A 121 16.73 -9.42 5.38
N ASP A 122 16.44 -9.78 6.63
CA ASP A 122 15.20 -10.48 7.00
C ASP A 122 14.18 -9.56 7.66
N PHE A 123 14.63 -8.41 8.18
CA PHE A 123 13.84 -7.38 8.83
C PHE A 123 14.68 -6.09 8.93
N ASP A 124 13.98 -4.96 9.02
CA ASP A 124 14.55 -3.64 9.31
C ASP A 124 13.98 -3.13 10.64
N VAL A 125 14.81 -2.47 11.44
CA VAL A 125 14.36 -1.72 12.62
C VAL A 125 14.78 -0.27 12.49
N SER A 126 13.84 0.65 12.73
CA SER A 126 14.11 2.09 12.77
C SER A 126 13.57 2.69 14.06
N LEU A 127 14.27 3.66 14.61
CA LEU A 127 13.90 4.42 15.79
C LEU A 127 13.89 5.91 15.43
N SER A 128 12.81 6.61 15.75
CA SER A 128 12.79 8.07 15.82
C SER A 128 12.41 8.51 17.21
N LEU A 129 13.21 9.40 17.79
CA LEU A 129 12.90 10.08 19.06
C LEU A 129 12.62 11.55 18.78
N PHE A 130 11.54 12.06 19.37
CA PHE A 130 11.09 13.43 19.17
C PHE A 130 11.88 14.43 20.04
N GLY A 131 11.81 15.71 19.68
CA GLY A 131 12.40 16.80 20.47
C GLY A 131 11.72 17.02 21.82
N ALA A 132 10.43 16.68 21.91
CA ALA A 132 9.62 16.61 23.11
C ALA A 132 8.55 15.51 22.97
N PRO A 133 7.98 14.98 24.06
CA PRO A 133 6.94 13.96 23.97
C PRO A 133 5.71 14.44 23.18
N ARG A 134 5.20 13.61 22.27
CA ARG A 134 4.00 13.85 21.47
C ARG A 134 2.80 13.16 22.08
N THR A 135 1.68 13.87 22.21
CA THR A 135 0.42 13.28 22.71
C THR A 135 -0.12 12.26 21.72
N THR A 136 -0.38 11.04 22.20
CA THR A 136 -1.10 9.97 21.48
C THR A 136 -2.42 9.65 22.21
N SER A 137 -3.24 8.76 21.66
CA SER A 137 -4.47 8.28 22.31
C SER A 137 -4.23 7.49 23.60
N LEU A 138 -3.01 6.97 23.82
CA LEU A 138 -2.66 6.13 24.96
C LEU A 138 -1.66 6.78 25.92
N GLY A 139 -1.22 8.01 25.63
CA GLY A 139 -0.30 8.77 26.49
C GLY A 139 0.74 9.57 25.72
N PRO A 140 1.63 10.29 26.42
CA PRO A 140 2.74 11.01 25.80
C PRO A 140 3.81 10.02 25.31
N SER A 141 4.08 10.04 24.01
CA SER A 141 5.09 9.21 23.37
C SER A 141 6.38 9.98 23.14
N VAL A 142 7.52 9.42 23.52
CA VAL A 142 8.85 10.03 23.27
C VAL A 142 9.39 9.77 21.87
N GLY A 143 8.75 8.87 21.13
CA GLY A 143 9.24 8.43 19.84
C GLY A 143 8.50 7.21 19.32
N THR A 144 8.98 6.69 18.20
CA THR A 144 8.41 5.48 17.60
C THR A 144 9.52 4.54 17.20
N LEU A 145 9.33 3.27 17.55
CA LEU A 145 10.11 2.15 17.07
C LEU A 145 9.34 1.43 15.97
N TRP A 146 9.98 1.23 14.82
CA TRP A 146 9.42 0.52 13.69
C TRP A 146 10.15 -0.79 13.48
N VAL A 147 9.38 -1.85 13.25
CA VAL A 147 9.87 -3.14 12.80
C VAL A 147 9.15 -3.47 11.50
N SER A 148 9.90 -3.75 10.44
CA SER A 148 9.35 -4.13 9.13
C SER A 148 10.07 -5.33 8.56
N TRP A 149 9.40 -6.04 7.65
CA TRP A 149 9.96 -7.20 6.95
C TRP A 149 9.95 -6.98 5.42
N PRO A 150 10.83 -7.67 4.67
CA PRO A 150 10.89 -7.54 3.23
C PRO A 150 9.60 -7.96 2.51
N GLU A 151 9.19 -7.17 1.53
CA GLU A 151 8.05 -7.48 0.65
C GLU A 151 8.30 -8.77 -0.15
N GLU A 152 9.56 -9.04 -0.51
CA GLU A 152 10.00 -10.27 -1.17
C GLU A 152 9.51 -11.53 -0.45
N ARG A 153 9.79 -11.59 0.86
CA ARG A 153 9.41 -12.72 1.71
C ARG A 153 7.90 -12.79 1.94
N ALA A 154 7.26 -11.64 2.07
CA ALA A 154 5.82 -11.58 2.29
C ALA A 154 5.01 -12.00 1.05
N ALA A 155 5.49 -11.65 -0.14
CA ALA A 155 4.83 -11.93 -1.42
C ALA A 155 4.98 -13.39 -1.86
N GLU A 156 6.08 -14.05 -1.50
CA GLU A 156 6.44 -15.41 -1.96
C GLU A 156 5.28 -16.42 -1.94
N PRO A 157 4.46 -16.56 -0.88
CA PRO A 157 3.38 -17.53 -0.84
C PRO A 157 2.23 -17.24 -1.82
N TYR A 158 2.11 -15.99 -2.27
CA TYR A 158 0.98 -15.51 -3.08
C TYR A 158 1.33 -15.36 -4.56
N LEU A 159 2.62 -15.23 -4.89
CA LEU A 159 3.10 -14.98 -6.24
C LEU A 159 2.66 -16.06 -7.23
N ALA A 160 2.75 -17.34 -6.87
CA ALA A 160 2.38 -18.44 -7.76
C ALA A 160 0.90 -18.33 -8.19
N SER A 161 0.00 -18.17 -7.22
CA SER A 161 -1.43 -18.01 -7.51
C SER A 161 -1.75 -16.74 -8.31
N TRP A 162 -1.05 -15.64 -8.04
CA TRP A 162 -1.24 -14.40 -8.80
C TRP A 162 -0.74 -14.55 -10.24
N ASN A 163 0.42 -15.19 -10.44
CA ASN A 163 0.95 -15.48 -11.77
C ASN A 163 0.03 -16.40 -12.58
N ASP A 164 -0.56 -17.43 -11.95
CA ASP A 164 -1.53 -18.32 -12.61
C ASP A 164 -2.77 -17.56 -13.07
N ARG A 165 -3.27 -16.61 -12.26
CA ARG A 165 -4.38 -15.72 -12.65
C ARG A 165 -3.99 -14.85 -13.84
N SER A 166 -2.81 -14.23 -13.81
CA SER A 166 -2.29 -13.42 -14.93
C SER A 166 -2.12 -14.23 -16.21
N ALA A 167 -1.62 -15.48 -16.12
CA ALA A 167 -1.49 -16.38 -17.25
C ALA A 167 -2.85 -16.82 -17.82
N ARG A 168 -3.85 -17.03 -16.95
CA ARG A 168 -5.23 -17.29 -17.37
C ARG A 168 -5.81 -16.10 -18.11
N LEU A 169 -5.63 -14.88 -17.61
CA LEU A 169 -6.05 -13.66 -18.29
C LEU A 169 -5.39 -13.51 -19.66
N ALA A 170 -4.10 -13.83 -19.78
CA ALA A 170 -3.40 -13.84 -21.07
C ALA A 170 -3.92 -14.90 -22.05
N THR A 171 -4.52 -15.99 -21.55
CA THR A 171 -5.21 -16.96 -22.42
C THR A 171 -6.56 -16.40 -22.88
N LEU A 172 -7.29 -15.72 -21.99
CA LEU A 172 -8.56 -15.05 -22.31
C LEU A 172 -8.39 -13.94 -23.35
N SER A 173 -7.29 -13.19 -23.33
CA SER A 173 -7.07 -12.10 -24.29
C SER A 173 -7.03 -12.58 -25.74
N ARG A 174 -6.57 -13.81 -26.00
CA ARG A 174 -6.52 -14.39 -27.35
C ARG A 174 -7.90 -14.58 -28.00
N GLY A 175 -8.96 -14.58 -27.18
CA GLY A 175 -10.35 -14.66 -27.60
C GLY A 175 -11.10 -13.33 -27.49
N LEU A 176 -10.39 -12.18 -27.49
CA LEU A 176 -11.03 -10.86 -27.43
C LEU A 176 -12.02 -10.67 -28.60
N THR A 177 -13.22 -10.18 -28.31
CA THR A 177 -14.28 -9.99 -29.31
C THR A 177 -14.65 -8.53 -29.54
N ASP A 178 -14.64 -7.69 -28.50
CA ASP A 178 -14.71 -6.22 -28.61
C ASP A 178 -13.52 -5.61 -27.86
N PHE A 179 -12.92 -4.56 -28.43
CA PHE A 179 -11.77 -3.86 -27.88
C PHE A 179 -11.85 -2.38 -28.25
N ARG A 180 -11.94 -1.52 -27.23
CA ARG A 180 -12.05 -0.07 -27.40
C ARG A 180 -10.95 0.62 -26.63
N THR A 181 -10.17 1.42 -27.36
CA THR A 181 -9.12 2.25 -26.79
C THR A 181 -9.63 3.67 -26.57
N PHE A 182 -9.24 4.27 -25.45
CA PHE A 182 -9.53 5.64 -25.06
C PHE A 182 -8.23 6.38 -24.80
N ALA A 183 -8.12 7.61 -25.30
CA ALA A 183 -6.93 8.44 -25.11
C ALA A 183 -6.99 9.17 -23.75
N LEU A 184 -5.81 9.42 -23.18
CA LEU A 184 -5.62 10.19 -21.96
C LEU A 184 -4.77 11.42 -22.26
N ALA A 185 -5.10 12.54 -21.63
CA ALA A 185 -4.28 13.75 -21.72
C ALA A 185 -2.92 13.59 -21.00
N TRP A 186 -2.84 12.66 -20.06
CA TRP A 186 -1.66 12.39 -19.24
C TRP A 186 -1.31 10.90 -19.24
N PRO A 187 -0.03 10.54 -19.04
CA PRO A 187 0.38 9.15 -18.86
C PRO A 187 -0.32 8.48 -17.68
N ALA A 188 -0.90 7.30 -17.91
CA ALA A 188 -1.25 6.34 -16.89
C ALA A 188 0.03 5.65 -16.41
N ASN A 189 0.31 5.79 -15.11
CA ASN A 189 1.47 5.19 -14.47
C ASN A 189 1.12 3.77 -13.96
N PRO A 190 2.09 2.84 -13.98
CA PRO A 190 1.90 1.53 -13.37
C PRO A 190 1.62 1.66 -11.87
N VAL A 191 0.63 0.92 -11.38
CA VAL A 191 0.37 0.83 -9.93
C VAL A 191 1.60 0.21 -9.25
N HIS A 192 2.06 0.81 -8.15
CA HIS A 192 3.31 0.45 -7.45
C HIS A 192 4.61 0.57 -8.26
N GLY A 193 4.58 1.17 -9.45
CA GLY A 193 5.77 1.46 -10.26
C GLY A 193 6.31 2.88 -10.07
N SER A 194 7.42 3.20 -10.77
CA SER A 194 7.97 4.56 -10.80
C SER A 194 7.30 5.40 -11.88
N SER A 195 7.10 6.69 -11.60
CA SER A 195 6.60 7.71 -12.54
C SER A 195 7.71 8.41 -13.33
N ASP A 196 8.98 8.03 -13.17
CA ASP A 196 10.12 8.79 -13.68
C ASP A 196 10.34 8.66 -15.21
N ASN A 197 9.34 8.17 -15.95
CA ASN A 197 9.39 7.88 -17.40
C ASN A 197 10.60 7.03 -17.84
N ALA A 198 11.25 6.34 -16.90
CA ALA A 198 12.34 5.42 -17.17
C ALA A 198 11.76 4.08 -17.66
N PRO A 199 12.35 3.45 -18.70
CA PRO A 199 11.94 2.12 -19.12
C PRO A 199 11.97 1.14 -17.94
N GLU A 200 10.88 0.38 -17.77
CA GLU A 200 10.77 -0.59 -16.69
C GLU A 200 11.83 -1.69 -16.86
N THR A 201 12.72 -1.84 -15.86
CA THR A 201 13.67 -2.95 -15.80
C THR A 201 12.99 -4.23 -15.30
N THR A 202 13.60 -5.40 -15.51
CA THR A 202 13.09 -6.66 -14.97
C THR A 202 12.95 -6.61 -13.44
N GLU A 203 13.91 -6.03 -12.74
CA GLU A 203 13.85 -5.89 -11.27
C GLU A 203 12.70 -4.98 -10.82
N MET A 204 12.46 -3.88 -11.53
CA MET A 204 11.31 -2.99 -11.26
C MET A 204 9.99 -3.71 -11.48
N ARG A 205 9.87 -4.50 -12.56
CA ARG A 205 8.69 -5.31 -12.85
C ARG A 205 8.44 -6.36 -11.78
N ASP A 206 9.47 -7.10 -11.40
CA ASP A 206 9.36 -8.14 -10.38
C ASP A 206 8.93 -7.55 -9.04
N ARG A 207 9.50 -6.40 -8.66
CA ARG A 207 9.08 -5.64 -7.47
C ARG A 207 7.62 -5.20 -7.57
N ARG A 208 7.20 -4.70 -8.72
CA ARG A 208 5.79 -4.31 -8.95
C ARG A 208 4.85 -5.51 -8.82
N HIS A 209 5.17 -6.65 -9.43
CA HIS A 209 4.35 -7.87 -9.31
C HIS A 209 4.21 -8.35 -7.86
N ARG A 210 5.29 -8.28 -7.07
CA ARG A 210 5.24 -8.57 -5.62
C ARG A 210 4.29 -7.62 -4.88
N ARG A 211 4.31 -6.33 -5.23
CA ARG A 211 3.40 -5.36 -4.62
C ARG A 211 1.96 -5.55 -5.08
N LEU A 212 1.71 -5.80 -6.35
CA LEU A 212 0.37 -6.12 -6.84
C LEU A 212 -0.19 -7.35 -6.10
N CYS A 213 0.57 -8.44 -5.97
CA CYS A 213 0.06 -9.62 -5.27
C CYS A 213 -0.20 -9.38 -3.76
N LEU A 214 0.55 -8.46 -3.13
CA LEU A 214 0.39 -8.10 -1.73
C LEU A 214 -0.75 -7.09 -1.50
N TYR A 215 -0.73 -5.94 -2.18
CA TYR A 215 -1.63 -4.82 -1.91
C TYR A 215 -2.89 -4.87 -2.78
N ASP A 216 -2.77 -5.26 -4.05
CA ASP A 216 -3.85 -5.16 -5.05
C ASP A 216 -4.00 -6.46 -5.87
N PRO A 217 -4.30 -7.61 -5.24
CA PRO A 217 -4.19 -8.93 -5.87
C PRO A 217 -5.14 -9.16 -7.04
N ASP A 218 -6.13 -8.30 -7.23
CA ASP A 218 -7.08 -8.35 -8.33
C ASP A 218 -6.62 -7.57 -9.56
N LEU A 219 -5.63 -6.69 -9.42
CA LEU A 219 -4.89 -6.15 -10.55
C LEU A 219 -3.89 -7.19 -11.05
N LEU A 220 -4.09 -7.62 -12.29
CA LEU A 220 -3.22 -8.57 -12.97
C LEU A 220 -2.34 -7.86 -13.99
N ALA A 221 -1.25 -8.51 -14.41
CA ALA A 221 -0.44 -7.99 -15.51
C ALA A 221 -1.28 -7.89 -16.79
N THR A 222 -1.19 -6.76 -17.50
CA THR A 222 -1.84 -6.62 -18.81
C THR A 222 -1.27 -7.66 -19.79
N PRO A 223 -2.12 -8.47 -20.45
CA PRO A 223 -1.68 -9.42 -21.47
C PRO A 223 -0.92 -8.73 -22.60
N GLU A 224 0.11 -9.39 -23.13
CA GLU A 224 0.96 -8.86 -24.22
C GLU A 224 0.13 -8.37 -25.43
N GLU A 225 -0.84 -9.17 -25.87
CA GLU A 225 -1.72 -8.83 -27.00
C GLU A 225 -2.57 -7.55 -26.77
N VAL A 226 -2.85 -7.23 -25.51
CA VAL A 226 -3.54 -5.99 -25.10
C VAL A 226 -2.52 -4.86 -24.98
N ALA A 227 -1.39 -5.11 -24.32
CA ALA A 227 -0.33 -4.13 -24.10
C ALA A 227 0.24 -3.59 -25.41
N GLU A 228 0.39 -4.43 -26.45
CA GLU A 228 0.84 -4.02 -27.79
C GLU A 228 -0.08 -3.00 -28.47
N ARG A 229 -1.34 -2.91 -28.05
CA ARG A 229 -2.36 -1.97 -28.57
C ARG A 229 -2.49 -0.71 -27.72
N LEU A 230 -1.73 -0.63 -26.63
CA LEU A 230 -1.76 0.45 -25.66
C LEU A 230 -0.41 1.16 -25.61
N ASN A 231 -0.46 2.39 -25.13
CA ASN A 231 0.67 3.19 -24.70
C ASN A 231 0.30 3.88 -23.38
N GLU A 232 1.27 4.58 -22.79
CA GLU A 232 1.09 5.26 -21.50
C GLU A 232 -0.06 6.28 -21.51
N THR A 233 -0.37 6.90 -22.64
CA THR A 233 -1.48 7.87 -22.79
C THR A 233 -2.78 7.24 -23.26
N SER A 234 -2.99 5.96 -22.98
CA SER A 234 -4.20 5.25 -23.38
C SER A 234 -4.59 4.15 -22.41
N PHE A 235 -5.86 3.80 -22.43
CA PHE A 235 -6.40 2.61 -21.77
C PHE A 235 -7.44 1.94 -22.66
N ALA A 236 -7.81 0.72 -22.33
CA ALA A 236 -8.83 -0.01 -23.07
C ALA A 236 -9.91 -0.62 -22.18
N ILE A 237 -11.09 -0.76 -22.78
CA ILE A 237 -12.17 -1.62 -22.30
C ILE A 237 -12.36 -2.71 -23.35
N TRP A 238 -12.37 -3.97 -22.93
CA TRP A 238 -12.52 -5.10 -23.83
C TRP A 238 -13.29 -6.24 -23.18
N ILE A 239 -13.80 -7.15 -24.02
CA ILE A 239 -14.55 -8.32 -23.56
C ILE A 239 -14.03 -9.58 -24.25
N ASN A 240 -13.99 -10.67 -23.48
CA ASN A 240 -14.05 -12.02 -24.02
C ASN A 240 -15.50 -12.49 -23.93
N GLU A 241 -16.27 -12.36 -25.01
CA GLU A 241 -17.68 -12.77 -25.04
C GLU A 241 -17.92 -14.25 -24.70
N PRO A 242 -17.14 -15.21 -25.23
CA PRO A 242 -17.33 -16.63 -24.90
C PRO A 242 -17.32 -16.92 -23.40
N GLU A 243 -16.43 -16.25 -22.67
CA GLU A 243 -16.28 -16.42 -21.22
C GLU A 243 -17.09 -15.39 -20.43
N ARG A 244 -17.74 -14.43 -21.11
CA ARG A 244 -18.51 -13.32 -20.54
C ARG A 244 -17.72 -12.55 -19.48
N ILE A 245 -16.47 -12.21 -19.82
CA ILE A 245 -15.57 -11.45 -18.94
C ILE A 245 -15.26 -10.10 -19.57
N TRP A 246 -15.54 -9.04 -18.82
CA TRP A 246 -15.17 -7.67 -19.14
C TRP A 246 -13.86 -7.30 -18.46
N CYS A 247 -13.05 -6.52 -19.15
CA CYS A 247 -11.74 -6.10 -18.70
C CYS A 247 -11.54 -4.61 -18.93
N VAL A 248 -10.85 -3.97 -17.99
CA VAL A 248 -10.28 -2.64 -18.15
C VAL A 248 -8.76 -2.74 -18.01
N SER A 249 -8.04 -2.13 -18.95
CA SER A 249 -6.59 -2.31 -19.05
C SER A 249 -5.89 -0.97 -19.26
N THR A 250 -4.84 -0.72 -18.48
CA THR A 250 -3.76 0.19 -18.88
C THR A 250 -2.68 -0.63 -19.60
N LEU A 251 -1.59 0.02 -20.04
CA LEU A 251 -0.41 -0.67 -20.55
C LEU A 251 0.15 -1.71 -19.56
N TRP A 252 -0.07 -1.53 -18.26
CA TRP A 252 0.64 -2.23 -17.20
C TRP A 252 -0.22 -3.22 -16.42
N GLU A 253 -1.44 -2.81 -16.08
CA GLU A 253 -2.37 -3.59 -15.26
C GLU A 253 -3.74 -3.73 -15.92
N THR A 254 -4.35 -4.89 -15.68
CA THR A 254 -5.71 -5.21 -16.09
C THR A 254 -6.53 -5.67 -14.88
N LEU A 255 -7.71 -5.09 -14.73
CA LEU A 255 -8.77 -5.57 -13.86
C LEU A 255 -9.82 -6.26 -14.73
N PHE A 256 -10.37 -7.39 -14.26
CA PHE A 256 -11.47 -8.06 -14.96
C PHE A 256 -12.60 -8.41 -14.01
N PHE A 257 -13.81 -8.48 -14.54
CA PHE A 257 -15.01 -8.90 -13.82
C PHE A 257 -15.94 -9.67 -14.75
N ALA A 258 -16.60 -10.70 -14.21
CA ALA A 258 -17.58 -11.48 -14.96
C ALA A 258 -18.86 -10.67 -15.18
N ASP A 259 -19.52 -10.91 -16.31
CA ASP A 259 -20.80 -10.30 -16.66
C ASP A 259 -21.86 -10.55 -15.56
N GLY A 260 -22.55 -9.47 -15.14
CA GLY A 260 -23.51 -9.49 -14.05
C GLY A 260 -22.90 -9.44 -12.64
N THR A 261 -21.57 -9.42 -12.50
CA THR A 261 -20.91 -9.09 -11.23
C THR A 261 -21.25 -7.65 -10.88
N GLU A 262 -21.67 -7.41 -9.63
CA GLU A 262 -21.87 -6.04 -9.15
C GLU A 262 -20.51 -5.34 -9.05
N VAL A 263 -20.33 -4.27 -9.84
CA VAL A 263 -19.10 -3.48 -9.87
C VAL A 263 -19.49 -2.02 -9.72
N SER A 264 -18.99 -1.38 -8.66
CA SER A 264 -19.07 0.07 -8.55
C SER A 264 -17.88 0.73 -9.23
N ILE A 265 -18.14 1.78 -9.98
CA ILE A 265 -17.15 2.56 -10.71
C ILE A 265 -17.33 4.02 -10.33
N ASP A 266 -16.30 4.60 -9.73
CA ASP A 266 -16.28 6.00 -9.38
C ASP A 266 -15.90 6.81 -10.62
N TRP A 267 -16.81 7.69 -11.05
CA TRP A 267 -16.53 8.71 -12.06
C TRP A 267 -16.31 10.05 -11.37
N ILE A 268 -15.06 10.50 -11.34
CA ILE A 268 -14.65 11.70 -10.62
C ILE A 268 -14.46 12.84 -11.60
N GLU A 269 -15.12 13.97 -11.35
CA GLU A 269 -14.97 15.21 -12.11
C GLU A 269 -14.62 16.37 -11.16
N LEU A 270 -13.32 16.72 -11.07
CA LEU A 270 -12.86 17.83 -10.26
C LEU A 270 -12.62 19.08 -11.11
N HIS A 271 -13.30 20.16 -10.75
CA HIS A 271 -13.09 21.46 -11.35
C HIS A 271 -11.77 22.10 -10.87
N PRO A 272 -11.13 22.95 -11.69
CA PRO A 272 -9.94 23.68 -11.27
C PRO A 272 -10.20 24.53 -10.01
N ALA A 273 -9.22 24.61 -9.12
CA ALA A 273 -9.16 25.61 -8.05
C ALA A 273 -7.71 26.05 -7.79
N ARG A 274 -6.94 25.29 -6.99
CA ARG A 274 -5.47 25.49 -6.89
C ARG A 274 -4.73 24.58 -7.87
N GLY A 275 -5.28 23.39 -8.13
CA GLY A 275 -4.83 22.50 -9.20
C GLY A 275 -5.57 22.71 -10.51
N GLY A 276 -5.15 21.98 -11.53
CA GLY A 276 -5.67 22.09 -12.90
C GLY A 276 -7.04 21.45 -13.13
N GLY A 277 -7.58 20.71 -12.14
CA GLY A 277 -8.78 19.91 -12.31
C GLY A 277 -8.54 18.65 -13.16
N TYR A 278 -9.39 17.64 -13.02
CA TYR A 278 -9.27 16.39 -13.78
C TYR A 278 -10.59 15.64 -13.92
N SER A 279 -10.61 14.70 -14.86
CA SER A 279 -11.64 13.67 -15.01
C SER A 279 -11.00 12.29 -14.81
N ALA A 280 -11.59 11.42 -14.01
CA ALA A 280 -11.03 10.10 -13.71
C ALA A 280 -12.10 9.00 -13.63
N ILE A 281 -11.65 7.77 -13.87
CA ILE A 281 -12.40 6.54 -13.63
C ILE A 281 -11.59 5.74 -12.61
N GLU A 282 -12.23 5.34 -11.51
CA GLU A 282 -11.66 4.45 -10.50
C GLU A 282 -12.54 3.20 -10.35
N ILE A 283 -11.90 2.02 -10.36
CA ILE A 283 -12.54 0.72 -10.11
C ILE A 283 -11.66 -0.03 -9.10
N GLY A 284 -11.98 0.14 -7.81
CA GLY A 284 -11.09 -0.30 -6.74
C GLY A 284 -9.68 0.30 -6.92
N PRO A 285 -8.62 -0.51 -6.99
CA PRO A 285 -7.25 -0.01 -7.18
C PRO A 285 -6.89 0.35 -8.63
N TRP A 286 -7.74 0.01 -9.62
CA TRP A 286 -7.52 0.41 -11.01
C TRP A 286 -7.98 1.86 -11.22
N ARG A 287 -7.13 2.70 -11.81
CA ARG A 287 -7.46 4.11 -12.07
C ARG A 287 -6.87 4.61 -13.38
N VAL A 288 -7.63 5.45 -14.08
CA VAL A 288 -7.13 6.32 -15.15
C VAL A 288 -7.59 7.74 -14.93
N MET A 289 -6.78 8.70 -15.35
CA MET A 289 -7.04 10.13 -15.15
C MET A 289 -6.64 10.91 -16.41
N SER A 290 -7.46 11.91 -16.76
CA SER A 290 -7.28 12.78 -17.91
C SER A 290 -7.63 14.22 -17.53
N SER A 291 -7.44 15.16 -18.45
CA SER A 291 -7.81 16.56 -18.26
C SER A 291 -9.30 16.69 -17.90
N GLN A 292 -9.62 17.70 -17.09
CA GLN A 292 -11.00 18.03 -16.75
C GLN A 292 -11.86 18.14 -18.02
N GLY A 293 -13.07 17.56 -17.98
CA GLY A 293 -13.99 17.53 -19.10
C GLY A 293 -13.56 16.62 -20.26
N SER A 294 -12.68 15.65 -20.04
CA SER A 294 -12.22 14.73 -21.09
C SER A 294 -13.39 13.99 -21.74
N PRO A 295 -13.60 14.16 -23.06
CA PRO A 295 -14.66 13.45 -23.78
C PRO A 295 -14.41 11.93 -23.83
N GLU A 296 -13.15 11.50 -23.79
CA GLU A 296 -12.74 10.09 -23.78
C GLU A 296 -13.13 9.41 -22.47
N ILE A 297 -12.89 10.04 -21.32
CA ILE A 297 -13.37 9.55 -20.02
C ILE A 297 -14.90 9.47 -20.02
N ALA A 298 -15.58 10.53 -20.45
CA ALA A 298 -17.04 10.53 -20.52
C ALA A 298 -17.59 9.44 -21.46
N GLN A 299 -16.91 9.15 -22.57
CA GLN A 299 -17.28 8.07 -23.50
C GLN A 299 -17.03 6.69 -22.89
N ALA A 300 -15.91 6.50 -22.20
CA ALA A 300 -15.60 5.26 -21.50
C ALA A 300 -16.63 4.98 -20.40
N VAL A 301 -16.99 5.98 -19.58
CA VAL A 301 -18.05 5.85 -18.56
C VAL A 301 -19.38 5.44 -19.19
N ARG A 302 -19.79 6.09 -20.29
CA ARG A 302 -21.01 5.69 -21.02
C ARG A 302 -20.94 4.26 -21.55
N HIS A 303 -19.75 3.78 -21.93
CA HIS A 303 -19.59 2.40 -22.37
C HIS A 303 -19.67 1.41 -21.19
N LEU A 304 -19.00 1.73 -20.08
CA LEU A 304 -19.04 0.92 -18.85
C LEU A 304 -20.46 0.81 -18.29
N ASP A 305 -21.25 1.89 -18.33
CA ASP A 305 -22.66 1.91 -17.88
C ASP A 305 -23.58 0.97 -18.69
N THR A 306 -23.15 0.50 -19.87
CA THR A 306 -23.90 -0.51 -20.64
C THR A 306 -23.63 -1.94 -20.21
N ILE A 307 -22.63 -2.17 -19.35
CA ILE A 307 -22.22 -3.51 -18.93
C ILE A 307 -23.15 -3.99 -17.78
N PRO A 308 -23.77 -5.18 -17.89
CA PRO A 308 -24.63 -5.68 -16.82
C PRO A 308 -23.88 -5.83 -15.48
N GLY A 309 -24.48 -5.27 -14.42
CA GLY A 309 -23.92 -5.30 -13.06
C GLY A 309 -23.04 -4.09 -12.72
N VAL A 310 -22.68 -3.25 -13.70
CA VAL A 310 -21.95 -2.01 -13.45
C VAL A 310 -22.88 -0.93 -12.89
N ARG A 311 -22.41 -0.23 -11.85
CA ARG A 311 -23.00 0.99 -11.29
C ARG A 311 -21.98 2.12 -11.37
N ILE A 312 -22.34 3.22 -12.02
CA ILE A 312 -21.53 4.44 -12.04
C ILE A 312 -21.89 5.32 -10.83
N GLU A 313 -20.88 5.71 -10.06
CA GLU A 313 -20.98 6.64 -8.95
C GLU A 313 -20.30 7.98 -9.30
N PRO A 314 -21.08 9.03 -9.59
CA PRO A 314 -20.51 10.33 -9.93
C PRO A 314 -20.05 11.08 -8.68
N HIS A 315 -18.80 11.51 -8.68
CA HIS A 315 -18.20 12.37 -7.66
C HIS A 315 -17.74 13.68 -8.27
N GLY A 316 -17.92 14.78 -7.56
CA GLY A 316 -17.55 16.11 -8.03
C GLY A 316 -16.92 16.94 -6.93
N GLY A 317 -16.20 17.98 -7.34
CA GLY A 317 -15.57 18.89 -6.40
C GLY A 317 -14.60 19.86 -7.06
N HIS A 318 -13.67 20.37 -6.25
CA HIS A 318 -12.61 21.25 -6.69
C HIS A 318 -11.25 20.67 -6.34
N ASP A 319 -10.31 20.81 -7.26
CA ASP A 319 -8.92 20.40 -7.10
C ASP A 319 -8.14 21.45 -6.28
N CYS A 320 -8.02 21.21 -4.97
CA CYS A 320 -7.58 22.17 -3.95
C CYS A 320 -6.13 22.00 -3.48
#